data_AF-A0A1M8A144-F1
#
_entry.id   AF-A0A1M8A144-F1
#
_cell.length_a   1.000
_cell.length_b   1.000
_cell.length_c   1.000
_cell.angle_alpha   90.00
_cell.angle_beta   90.00
_cell.angle_gamma   90.00
#
_symmetry.space_group_name_H-M   'P 1'
#
loop_
_entity.id
_entity.type
_entity.pdbx_description
1 polymer ?
#
loop_
_entity_poly.entity_id
_entity_poly.type
_entity_poly.pdbx_seq_one_letter_code
_entity_poly.pdbx_strand_id
1 'polypeptide(L)'
;MSGWGSWLTGSSQPADAQGAPSSEGKKSNFFPVTDAFDNEHKYGELAPSDLNWTCPSGLSTETSVWYAMLDDGSFFLNQIIYSPVGLFQPQVQMTFRYFHPKTGENVWKSKNVDQFQVLPNDKRSCKSSAFTVTCKDLEDGSQQYDISGMLDTDLQLMYTLTRKPEAKGWKLGQGDKGGFSYFGENPASPVGHVVHRFWPMAEVSGMIVLNGRAIEAKGLGMFVQAIQGMRPNLVASKWNFANFQSREQGGSSAVLMEFTTIPDYGKASEDGTQRVPQTVTIGSIVCQGQLVAVVGATRAAGAELPSTHAEHQTLTLDPDTGYHVPQSIQYTLQGPALVGDGAPGQDVTAELRVELGAPGQTQGLIEKVDVLAEIPYMVKKLVNYVAGTKPYIYQTLNSVGMKLTCPESVAKALGLPETSVTLQGTLFEEHTFISA
;
A
#
# COMPACT_ATOMS: atom_id res chain seq x y z
N MET A 1 -2.54 -0.40 -11.66
CA MET A 1 -3.30 0.47 -10.75
C MET A 1 -2.81 0.18 -9.33
N SER A 2 -2.12 1.11 -8.67
CA SER A 2 -2.39 1.29 -7.24
C SER A 2 -3.83 1.80 -7.12
N GLY A 3 -4.52 1.64 -5.99
CA GLY A 3 -5.99 1.82 -5.86
C GLY A 3 -6.63 3.16 -6.27
N TRP A 4 -5.93 4.03 -6.99
CA TRP A 4 -6.21 5.41 -7.31
C TRP A 4 -7.11 5.66 -8.53
N GLY A 5 -7.44 4.69 -9.38
CA GLY A 5 -8.12 4.97 -10.66
C GLY A 5 -9.62 4.65 -10.79
N SER A 6 -10.25 4.00 -9.80
CA SER A 6 -11.59 3.38 -9.99
C SER A 6 -12.81 4.20 -9.53
N TRP A 7 -12.67 5.43 -9.01
CA TRP A 7 -13.61 6.00 -8.03
C TRP A 7 -14.52 7.15 -8.50
N LEU A 8 -14.69 7.39 -9.80
CA LEU A 8 -15.08 8.73 -10.24
C LEU A 8 -16.44 8.92 -10.97
N THR A 9 -17.33 7.95 -11.00
CA THR A 9 -18.64 8.09 -11.66
C THR A 9 -19.80 8.57 -10.77
N GLY A 10 -19.80 9.75 -10.14
CA GLY A 10 -21.08 10.19 -9.53
C GLY A 10 -21.09 11.44 -8.66
N SER A 11 -21.89 12.42 -9.12
CA SER A 11 -22.50 13.60 -8.48
C SER A 11 -21.90 14.18 -7.18
N SER A 12 -21.65 15.50 -7.27
CA SER A 12 -21.33 16.46 -6.21
C SER A 12 -21.92 16.12 -4.83
N GLN A 13 -21.06 15.91 -3.82
CA GLN A 13 -21.39 16.42 -2.49
C GLN A 13 -21.41 17.95 -2.56
N PRO A 14 -22.25 18.63 -1.77
CA PRO A 14 -22.23 20.08 -1.69
C PRO A 14 -20.83 20.52 -1.29
N ALA A 15 -20.13 21.21 -2.20
CA ALA A 15 -19.31 22.31 -1.76
C ALA A 15 -20.33 23.35 -1.31
N ASP A 16 -20.53 23.47 0.01
CA ASP A 16 -20.77 24.74 0.69
C ASP A 16 -21.17 24.49 2.14
N ALA A 17 -20.27 24.90 3.03
CA ALA A 17 -20.62 25.93 3.98
C ALA A 17 -19.41 26.87 4.07
N GLN A 18 -19.32 27.86 3.17
CA GLN A 18 -18.68 29.12 3.55
C GLN A 18 -19.54 29.74 4.66
N GLY A 19 -19.34 29.23 5.87
CA GLY A 19 -19.79 29.89 7.08
C GLY A 19 -19.01 31.19 7.24
N ALA A 20 -19.70 32.23 7.71
CA ALA A 20 -19.08 33.47 8.18
C ALA A 20 -17.84 33.18 9.04
N PRO A 21 -16.82 34.06 9.07
CA PRO A 21 -15.63 33.82 9.88
C PRO A 21 -16.04 33.68 11.34
N SER A 22 -16.14 32.44 11.81
CA SER A 22 -16.28 32.13 13.22
C SER A 22 -14.96 32.50 13.87
N SER A 23 -15.02 33.29 14.94
CA SER A 23 -13.89 33.61 15.81
C SER A 23 -13.29 32.40 16.55
N GLU A 24 -13.64 31.17 16.14
CA GLU A 24 -13.08 29.92 16.67
C GLU A 24 -11.93 29.47 15.77
N GLY A 25 -10.74 29.27 16.36
CA GLY A 25 -9.58 28.74 15.65
C GLY A 25 -9.85 27.37 15.02
N LYS A 26 -9.15 27.06 13.93
CA LYS A 26 -9.29 25.78 13.24
C LYS A 26 -8.93 24.62 14.19
N LYS A 27 -9.78 23.59 14.22
CA LYS A 27 -9.54 22.35 14.98
C LYS A 27 -8.80 21.33 14.14
N SER A 28 -8.03 20.45 14.80
CA SER A 28 -7.49 19.23 14.18
C SER A 28 -8.65 18.39 13.65
N ASN A 29 -8.50 17.83 12.47
CA ASN A 29 -9.54 17.06 11.79
C ASN A 29 -8.99 15.82 11.08
N PHE A 30 -7.79 15.41 11.47
CA PHE A 30 -7.19 14.18 11.02
C PHE A 30 -6.62 13.46 12.24
N PHE A 31 -6.97 12.18 12.36
CA PHE A 31 -6.60 11.33 13.47
C PHE A 31 -5.88 10.12 12.89
N PRO A 32 -4.53 10.17 12.82
CA PRO A 32 -3.76 9.09 12.22
C PRO A 32 -3.80 7.85 13.10
N VAL A 33 -3.79 6.67 12.46
CA VAL A 33 -3.79 5.38 13.17
C VAL A 33 -2.62 5.25 14.15
N THR A 34 -1.47 5.84 13.84
CA THR A 34 -0.25 5.73 14.67
C THR A 34 -0.36 6.42 16.02
N ASP A 35 -1.25 7.41 16.15
CA ASP A 35 -1.40 8.17 17.39
C ASP A 35 -2.42 7.50 18.33
N ALA A 36 -3.17 6.51 17.83
CA ALA A 36 -4.15 5.76 18.60
C ALA A 36 -3.54 4.61 19.43
N PHE A 37 -2.27 4.26 19.17
CA PHE A 37 -1.57 3.14 19.81
C PHE A 37 -0.14 3.56 20.17
N ASP A 38 0.32 3.19 21.36
CA ASP A 38 1.74 3.35 21.70
C ASP A 38 2.63 2.40 20.88
N ASN A 39 3.95 2.57 20.97
CA ASN A 39 4.92 1.80 20.19
C ASN A 39 4.80 0.28 20.40
N GLU A 40 4.58 -0.19 21.63
CA GLU A 40 4.54 -1.61 21.98
C GLU A 40 3.23 -2.28 21.52
N HIS A 41 2.18 -1.49 21.31
CA HIS A 41 0.85 -1.96 20.90
C HIS A 41 0.51 -1.70 19.42
N LYS A 42 1.51 -1.41 18.56
CA LYS A 42 1.31 -1.23 17.11
C LYS A 42 0.98 -2.51 16.35
N TYR A 43 1.36 -3.68 16.87
CA TYR A 43 1.02 -4.95 16.24
C TYR A 43 -0.44 -5.32 16.53
N GLY A 44 -1.27 -5.26 15.49
CA GLY A 44 -2.63 -5.82 15.45
C GLY A 44 -2.67 -7.07 14.60
N GLU A 45 -2.86 -8.24 15.21
CA GLU A 45 -3.06 -9.49 14.47
C GLU A 45 -4.36 -9.42 13.65
N LEU A 46 -4.36 -9.90 12.41
CA LEU A 46 -5.58 -9.93 11.61
C LEU A 46 -6.56 -10.94 12.20
N ALA A 47 -7.71 -10.45 12.65
CA ALA A 47 -8.84 -11.28 12.99
C ALA A 47 -9.41 -11.91 11.71
N PRO A 48 -10.11 -13.07 11.80
CA PRO A 48 -10.70 -13.73 10.62
C PRO A 48 -11.58 -12.81 9.77
N SER A 49 -12.28 -11.86 10.41
CA SER A 49 -13.16 -10.90 9.74
C SER A 49 -12.46 -9.71 9.11
N ASP A 50 -11.20 -9.45 9.45
CA ASP A 50 -10.50 -8.23 9.01
C ASP A 50 -10.29 -8.19 7.49
N LEU A 51 -10.15 -9.36 6.86
CA LEU A 51 -9.95 -9.47 5.41
C LEU A 51 -11.26 -9.69 4.64
N ASN A 52 -12.41 -9.65 5.30
CA ASN A 52 -13.68 -9.74 4.61
C ASN A 52 -13.86 -8.56 3.66
N TRP A 53 -14.32 -8.84 2.44
CA TRP A 53 -14.83 -7.79 1.57
C TRP A 53 -15.96 -7.06 2.28
N THR A 54 -15.78 -5.75 2.43
CA THR A 54 -16.76 -4.85 3.06
C THR A 54 -17.77 -4.34 2.04
N CYS A 55 -17.39 -4.31 0.75
CA CYS A 55 -18.18 -3.77 -0.35
C CYS A 55 -18.76 -2.39 0.02
N PRO A 56 -17.90 -1.41 0.32
CA PRO A 56 -18.32 -0.17 0.95
C PRO A 56 -19.26 0.63 0.04
N SER A 57 -20.10 1.46 0.64
CA SER A 57 -21.00 2.37 -0.07
C SER A 57 -20.42 3.78 -0.23
N GLY A 58 -21.11 4.66 -0.95
CA GLY A 58 -20.74 6.07 -1.08
C GLY A 58 -19.55 6.30 -2.03
N LEU A 59 -18.79 7.38 -1.82
CA LEU A 59 -17.60 7.68 -2.63
C LEU A 59 -16.37 7.03 -2.00
N SER A 60 -16.32 5.71 -2.04
CA SER A 60 -15.26 4.90 -1.44
C SER A 60 -14.65 3.92 -2.44
N THR A 61 -13.54 3.30 -2.06
CA THR A 61 -12.90 2.24 -2.85
C THR A 61 -12.30 1.22 -1.92
N GLU A 62 -12.54 -0.06 -2.21
CA GLU A 62 -11.91 -1.19 -1.54
C GLU A 62 -11.06 -1.94 -2.55
N THR A 63 -9.82 -2.25 -2.17
CA THR A 63 -8.86 -2.96 -3.02
C THR A 63 -8.30 -4.17 -2.31
N SER A 64 -8.03 -5.21 -3.09
CA SER A 64 -7.22 -6.35 -2.71
C SER A 64 -6.10 -6.48 -3.74
N VAL A 65 -4.85 -6.38 -3.29
CA VAL A 65 -3.67 -6.39 -4.17
C VAL A 65 -2.70 -7.48 -3.74
N TRP A 66 -2.35 -8.34 -4.70
CA TRP A 66 -1.32 -9.36 -4.57
C TRP A 66 -0.12 -8.92 -5.40
N TYR A 67 1.01 -8.67 -4.75
CA TYR A 67 2.29 -8.37 -5.40
C TYR A 67 3.19 -9.59 -5.36
N ALA A 68 3.96 -9.81 -6.42
CA ALA A 68 4.90 -10.92 -6.52
C ALA A 68 6.20 -10.49 -7.22
N MET A 69 7.32 -10.86 -6.60
CA MET A 69 8.67 -10.85 -7.16
C MET A 69 9.05 -12.30 -7.46
N LEU A 70 9.25 -12.60 -8.74
CA LEU A 70 9.52 -13.95 -9.21
C LEU A 70 11.02 -14.26 -9.16
N ASP A 71 11.35 -15.55 -9.08
CA ASP A 71 12.73 -16.04 -8.97
C ASP A 71 13.58 -15.68 -10.21
N ASP A 72 12.95 -15.41 -11.37
CA ASP A 72 13.63 -14.94 -12.58
C ASP A 72 13.97 -13.43 -12.57
N GLY A 73 13.48 -12.71 -11.56
CA GLY A 73 13.59 -11.27 -11.34
C GLY A 73 12.44 -10.46 -11.91
N SER A 74 11.45 -11.09 -12.55
CA SER A 74 10.25 -10.41 -13.01
C SER A 74 9.30 -10.09 -11.85
N PHE A 75 8.42 -9.12 -12.08
CA PHE A 75 7.45 -8.64 -11.13
C PHE A 75 6.05 -8.76 -11.72
N PHE A 76 5.08 -9.14 -10.90
CA PHE A 76 3.69 -8.88 -11.23
C PHE A 76 2.90 -8.34 -10.05
N LEU A 77 1.84 -7.60 -10.37
CA LEU A 77 0.77 -7.29 -9.44
C LEU A 77 -0.56 -7.73 -10.03
N ASN A 78 -1.42 -8.25 -9.18
CA ASN A 78 -2.82 -8.48 -9.49
C ASN A 78 -3.67 -7.74 -8.46
N GLN A 79 -4.61 -6.94 -8.93
CA GLN A 79 -5.46 -6.10 -8.09
C GLN A 79 -6.91 -6.30 -8.45
N ILE A 80 -7.77 -6.47 -7.45
CA ILE A 80 -9.20 -6.22 -7.57
C ILE A 80 -9.51 -4.86 -6.96
N ILE A 81 -10.28 -4.06 -7.69
CA ILE A 81 -10.84 -2.80 -7.20
C ILE A 81 -12.35 -2.92 -7.19
N TYR A 82 -12.96 -2.71 -6.03
CA TYR A 82 -14.39 -2.53 -5.86
C TYR A 82 -14.69 -1.04 -5.64
N SER A 83 -15.52 -0.47 -6.51
CA SER A 83 -16.02 0.89 -6.35
C SER A 83 -17.55 0.91 -6.46
N PRO A 84 -18.28 1.33 -5.41
CA PRO A 84 -19.74 1.47 -5.45
C PRO A 84 -20.23 2.61 -6.36
N VAL A 85 -19.32 3.39 -6.97
CA VAL A 85 -19.62 4.65 -7.63
C VAL A 85 -20.34 4.47 -8.98
N GLY A 86 -20.81 3.29 -9.38
CA GLY A 86 -21.56 3.13 -10.64
C GLY A 86 -23.01 3.64 -10.56
N LEU A 87 -23.57 4.14 -11.68
CA LEU A 87 -24.93 4.72 -11.75
C LEU A 87 -26.06 3.77 -11.26
N PHE A 88 -25.87 2.45 -11.30
CA PHE A 88 -26.89 1.45 -10.93
C PHE A 88 -26.35 0.21 -10.21
N GLN A 89 -25.04 -0.07 -10.27
CA GLN A 89 -24.34 -1.24 -9.70
C GLN A 89 -22.89 -0.85 -9.41
N PRO A 90 -22.21 -1.49 -8.44
CA PRO A 90 -20.79 -1.25 -8.22
C PRO A 90 -19.97 -1.58 -9.48
N GLN A 91 -18.94 -0.78 -9.75
CA GLN A 91 -17.92 -1.09 -10.74
C GLN A 91 -16.84 -1.92 -10.07
N VAL A 92 -16.60 -3.12 -10.58
CA VAL A 92 -15.51 -3.98 -10.13
C VAL A 92 -14.56 -4.22 -11.29
N GLN A 93 -13.27 -4.09 -11.02
CA GLN A 93 -12.22 -4.25 -12.01
C GLN A 93 -11.15 -5.19 -11.46
N MET A 94 -10.61 -6.08 -12.30
CA MET A 94 -9.35 -6.76 -12.04
C MET A 94 -8.27 -6.19 -12.96
N THR A 95 -7.14 -5.80 -12.37
CA THR A 95 -5.97 -5.25 -13.06
C THR A 95 -4.77 -6.16 -12.82
N PHE A 96 -4.10 -6.54 -13.89
CA PHE A 96 -2.86 -7.31 -13.87
C PHE A 96 -1.74 -6.50 -14.52
N ARG A 97 -0.60 -6.40 -13.84
CA ARG A 97 0.63 -5.83 -14.39
C ARG A 97 1.72 -6.90 -14.33
N TYR A 98 2.50 -7.02 -15.39
CA TYR A 98 3.73 -7.83 -15.42
C TYR A 98 4.88 -6.99 -15.97
N PHE A 99 6.04 -7.10 -15.35
CA PHE A 99 7.27 -6.46 -15.82
C PHE A 99 8.45 -7.40 -15.70
N HIS A 100 9.23 -7.53 -16.77
CA HIS A 100 10.46 -8.31 -16.77
C HIS A 100 11.67 -7.38 -16.98
N PRO A 101 12.50 -7.12 -15.95
CA PRO A 101 13.55 -6.08 -16.03
C PRO A 101 14.63 -6.38 -17.07
N LYS A 102 14.97 -7.65 -17.31
CA LYS A 102 16.01 -8.02 -18.30
C LYS A 102 15.56 -7.89 -19.76
N THR A 103 14.26 -8.05 -20.06
CA THR A 103 13.73 -8.00 -21.42
C THR A 103 13.03 -6.68 -21.72
N GLY A 104 12.64 -5.93 -20.68
CA GLY A 104 11.80 -4.73 -20.81
C GLY A 104 10.34 -5.04 -21.11
N GLU A 105 9.93 -6.31 -21.10
CA GLU A 105 8.52 -6.68 -21.31
C GLU A 105 7.67 -6.06 -20.20
N ASN A 106 6.69 -5.25 -20.60
CA ASN A 106 5.82 -4.50 -19.70
C ASN A 106 4.38 -4.67 -20.18
N VAL A 107 3.58 -5.37 -19.38
CA VAL A 107 2.18 -5.69 -19.70
C VAL A 107 1.30 -5.07 -18.63
N TRP A 108 0.28 -4.35 -19.09
CA TRP A 108 -0.80 -3.86 -18.25
C TRP A 108 -2.12 -4.29 -18.88
N LYS A 109 -2.94 -5.01 -18.12
CA LYS A 109 -4.28 -5.43 -18.53
C LYS A 109 -5.27 -5.10 -17.42
N SER A 110 -6.35 -4.42 -17.78
CA SER A 110 -7.43 -4.06 -16.86
C SER A 110 -8.77 -4.45 -17.46
N LYS A 111 -9.56 -5.22 -16.72
CA LYS A 111 -10.88 -5.69 -17.14
C LYS A 111 -11.93 -5.32 -16.11
N ASN A 112 -12.92 -4.56 -16.55
CA ASN A 112 -14.17 -4.42 -15.81
C ASN A 112 -14.90 -5.75 -15.83
N VAL A 113 -15.38 -6.21 -14.69
CA VAL A 113 -16.05 -7.50 -14.55
C VAL A 113 -17.52 -7.30 -14.20
N ASP A 114 -18.34 -8.26 -14.59
CA ASP A 114 -19.73 -8.37 -14.17
C ASP A 114 -19.89 -9.55 -13.20
N GLN A 115 -21.09 -9.68 -12.62
CA GLN A 115 -21.45 -10.76 -11.70
C GLN A 115 -20.49 -10.90 -10.51
N PHE A 116 -19.89 -9.80 -10.07
CA PHE A 116 -19.04 -9.82 -8.88
C PHE A 116 -19.88 -10.22 -7.65
N GLN A 117 -19.38 -11.18 -6.89
CA GLN A 117 -19.98 -11.59 -5.64
C GLN A 117 -18.92 -12.05 -4.64
N VAL A 118 -19.10 -11.65 -3.39
CA VAL A 118 -18.42 -12.22 -2.23
C VAL A 118 -19.00 -13.62 -1.97
N LEU A 119 -18.15 -14.62 -1.71
CA LEU A 119 -18.64 -15.98 -1.50
C LEU A 119 -19.33 -16.09 -0.12
N PRO A 120 -20.48 -16.78 -0.02
CA PRO A 120 -21.26 -16.82 1.22
C PRO A 120 -20.57 -17.58 2.35
N ASN A 121 -19.73 -18.56 2.01
CA ASN A 121 -19.05 -19.41 2.99
C ASN A 121 -17.74 -18.79 3.51
N ASP A 122 -17.14 -17.87 2.76
CA ASP A 122 -15.92 -17.17 3.15
C ASP A 122 -15.91 -15.78 2.52
N LYS A 123 -16.07 -14.75 3.35
CA LYS A 123 -16.17 -13.36 2.90
C LYS A 123 -14.83 -12.74 2.47
N ARG A 124 -13.71 -13.45 2.65
CA ARG A 124 -12.40 -13.09 2.07
C ARG A 124 -12.32 -13.52 0.60
N SER A 125 -13.20 -14.44 0.18
CA SER A 125 -13.26 -14.98 -1.17
C SER A 125 -14.27 -14.24 -2.05
N CYS A 126 -14.00 -14.15 -3.35
CA CYS A 126 -14.89 -13.52 -4.31
C CYS A 126 -14.77 -14.16 -5.69
N LYS A 127 -15.79 -13.96 -6.53
CA LYS A 127 -15.76 -14.35 -7.94
C LYS A 127 -16.48 -13.34 -8.81
N SER A 128 -16.22 -13.41 -10.10
CA SER A 128 -16.93 -12.70 -11.16
C SER A 128 -17.09 -13.61 -12.37
N SER A 129 -17.58 -13.10 -13.50
CA SER A 129 -17.53 -13.83 -14.77
C SER A 129 -16.11 -14.07 -15.30
N ALA A 130 -15.11 -13.30 -14.84
CA ALA A 130 -13.75 -13.34 -15.38
C ALA A 130 -12.73 -14.01 -14.45
N PHE A 131 -13.01 -14.12 -13.14
CA PHE A 131 -12.06 -14.66 -12.17
C PHE A 131 -12.76 -15.33 -10.98
N THR A 132 -11.99 -16.13 -10.24
CA THR A 132 -12.30 -16.63 -8.91
C THR A 132 -11.08 -16.47 -8.00
N VAL A 133 -11.30 -15.90 -6.81
CA VAL A 133 -10.33 -15.79 -5.72
C VAL A 133 -10.90 -16.50 -4.50
N THR A 134 -10.23 -17.55 -4.04
CA THR A 134 -10.64 -18.32 -2.86
C THR A 134 -9.58 -18.20 -1.78
N CYS A 135 -9.98 -17.73 -0.60
CA CYS A 135 -9.18 -17.76 0.61
C CYS A 135 -9.46 -19.06 1.37
N LYS A 136 -8.44 -19.65 1.99
CA LYS A 136 -8.58 -20.79 2.88
C LYS A 136 -7.53 -20.76 3.97
N ASP A 137 -7.90 -21.26 5.14
CA ASP A 137 -6.99 -21.56 6.24
C ASP A 137 -6.55 -23.02 6.11
N LEU A 138 -5.26 -23.29 6.28
CA LEU A 138 -4.65 -24.62 6.20
C LEU A 138 -4.45 -25.20 7.60
N GLU A 139 -4.30 -26.53 7.68
CA GLU A 139 -4.14 -27.26 8.96
C GLU A 139 -2.88 -26.85 9.73
N ASP A 140 -1.83 -26.40 9.03
CA ASP A 140 -0.58 -25.93 9.61
C ASP A 140 -0.65 -24.47 10.12
N GLY A 141 -1.80 -23.82 10.01
CA GLY A 141 -2.00 -22.40 10.36
C GLY A 141 -1.63 -21.42 9.26
N SER A 142 -1.15 -21.91 8.11
CA SER A 142 -0.95 -21.07 6.92
C SER A 142 -2.29 -20.58 6.36
N GLN A 143 -2.26 -19.45 5.65
CA GLN A 143 -3.40 -18.94 4.90
C GLN A 143 -3.06 -18.82 3.43
N GLN A 144 -4.02 -19.12 2.56
CA GLN A 144 -3.80 -19.21 1.13
C GLN A 144 -4.88 -18.49 0.35
N TYR A 145 -4.48 -17.71 -0.65
CA TYR A 145 -5.36 -17.28 -1.74
C TYR A 145 -5.05 -18.10 -2.99
N ASP A 146 -6.07 -18.76 -3.56
CA ASP A 146 -6.04 -19.34 -4.90
C ASP A 146 -6.71 -18.37 -5.87
N ILE A 147 -5.96 -17.93 -6.89
CA ILE A 147 -6.40 -16.97 -7.89
C ILE A 147 -6.42 -17.66 -9.26
N SER A 148 -7.59 -17.63 -9.89
CA SER A 148 -7.76 -18.05 -11.28
C SER A 148 -8.56 -17.03 -12.06
N GLY A 149 -8.22 -16.80 -13.33
CA GLY A 149 -9.01 -15.89 -14.16
C GLY A 149 -8.55 -15.81 -15.61
N MET A 150 -9.44 -15.32 -16.46
CA MET A 150 -9.19 -15.01 -17.87
C MET A 150 -9.52 -13.55 -18.11
N LEU A 151 -8.48 -12.71 -18.01
CA LEU A 151 -8.63 -11.27 -18.11
C LEU A 151 -8.72 -10.80 -19.56
N ASP A 152 -8.11 -11.53 -20.48
CA ASP A 152 -8.19 -11.28 -21.91
C ASP A 152 -7.95 -12.60 -22.65
N THR A 153 -8.13 -12.62 -23.97
CA THR A 153 -7.83 -13.78 -24.82
C THR A 153 -6.37 -14.21 -24.78
N ASP A 154 -5.46 -13.29 -24.42
CA ASP A 154 -4.03 -13.49 -24.32
C ASP A 154 -3.51 -13.54 -22.87
N LEU A 155 -4.39 -13.47 -21.85
CA LEU A 155 -3.99 -13.43 -20.45
C LEU A 155 -4.87 -14.32 -19.56
N GLN A 156 -4.26 -15.40 -19.06
CA GLN A 156 -4.84 -16.31 -18.08
C GLN A 156 -3.97 -16.34 -16.81
N LEU A 157 -4.62 -16.28 -15.65
CA LEU A 157 -4.01 -16.33 -14.33
C LEU A 157 -4.37 -17.65 -13.66
N MET A 158 -3.39 -18.35 -13.10
CA MET A 158 -3.57 -19.57 -12.31
C MET A 158 -2.46 -19.67 -11.26
N TYR A 159 -2.58 -18.94 -10.15
CA TYR A 159 -1.54 -18.93 -9.14
C TYR A 159 -2.10 -18.85 -7.73
N THR A 160 -1.23 -19.17 -6.79
CA THR A 160 -1.52 -19.27 -5.38
C THR A 160 -0.55 -18.36 -4.62
N LEU A 161 -1.08 -17.61 -3.66
CA LEU A 161 -0.30 -16.88 -2.66
C LEU A 161 -0.51 -17.53 -1.28
N THR A 162 0.55 -18.05 -0.66
CA THR A 162 0.49 -18.75 0.63
C THR A 162 1.32 -18.02 1.68
N ARG A 163 0.66 -17.55 2.75
CA ARG A 163 1.29 -16.94 3.92
C ARG A 163 1.48 -17.99 5.01
N LYS A 164 2.72 -18.19 5.44
CA LYS A 164 3.07 -19.05 6.57
C LYS A 164 2.61 -18.44 7.91
N PRO A 165 2.35 -19.26 8.95
CA PRO A 165 1.89 -18.75 10.24
C PRO A 165 2.89 -17.80 10.91
N GLU A 166 4.20 -17.99 10.70
CA GLU A 166 5.25 -17.13 11.26
C GLU A 166 5.28 -15.73 10.64
N ALA A 167 4.95 -15.62 9.34
CA ALA A 167 4.79 -14.35 8.63
C ALA A 167 3.40 -13.75 8.94
N LYS A 168 3.14 -13.45 10.22
CA LYS A 168 1.83 -13.02 10.71
C LYS A 168 1.26 -11.85 9.88
N GLY A 169 -0.01 -11.98 9.49
CA GLY A 169 -0.75 -10.87 8.88
C GLY A 169 -1.07 -9.81 9.92
N TRP A 170 -1.05 -8.53 9.53
CA TRP A 170 -1.19 -7.44 10.48
C TRP A 170 -2.02 -6.25 9.96
N LYS A 171 -2.57 -5.50 10.92
CA LYS A 171 -3.05 -4.12 10.80
C LYS A 171 -2.42 -3.30 11.94
N LEU A 172 -2.29 -1.98 11.79
CA LEU A 172 -1.67 -1.18 12.85
C LEU A 172 -2.64 -1.03 14.03
N GLY A 173 -2.30 -1.63 15.16
CA GLY A 173 -3.09 -1.61 16.38
C GLY A 173 -4.21 -2.65 16.42
N GLN A 174 -4.59 -3.02 17.64
CA GLN A 174 -5.56 -4.09 17.92
C GLN A 174 -7.02 -3.62 17.84
N GLY A 175 -7.93 -4.58 17.74
CA GLY A 175 -9.38 -4.37 17.82
C GLY A 175 -10.01 -3.75 16.57
N ASP A 176 -11.28 -3.38 16.68
CA ASP A 176 -12.11 -2.96 15.53
C ASP A 176 -11.66 -1.64 14.90
N LYS A 177 -10.93 -0.81 15.66
CA LYS A 177 -10.34 0.45 15.19
C LYS A 177 -8.91 0.30 14.67
N GLY A 178 -8.33 -0.90 14.77
CA GLY A 178 -7.01 -1.19 14.22
C GLY A 178 -6.95 -0.93 12.73
N GLY A 179 -5.87 -0.28 12.29
CA GLY A 179 -5.59 0.07 10.90
C GLY A 179 -6.26 1.37 10.42
N PHE A 180 -7.17 1.98 11.18
CA PHE A 180 -7.94 3.14 10.71
C PHE A 180 -7.27 4.49 11.02
N SER A 181 -7.09 5.31 9.98
CA SER A 181 -6.91 6.76 10.11
C SER A 181 -8.23 7.46 9.74
N TYR A 182 -8.66 8.42 10.55
CA TYR A 182 -9.96 9.08 10.41
C TYR A 182 -9.83 10.54 9.98
N PHE A 183 -10.75 10.98 9.12
CA PHE A 183 -10.88 12.35 8.63
C PHE A 183 -12.16 12.99 9.18
N GLY A 184 -12.11 14.29 9.45
CA GLY A 184 -13.20 15.07 10.06
C GLY A 184 -12.90 15.47 11.51
N GLU A 185 -13.62 16.46 12.04
CA GLU A 185 -13.36 17.00 13.40
C GLU A 185 -13.87 16.07 14.53
N ASN A 186 -14.80 15.16 14.22
CA ASN A 186 -15.35 14.21 15.18
C ASN A 186 -14.93 12.76 14.82
N PRO A 187 -13.96 12.16 15.52
CA PRO A 187 -13.52 10.80 15.21
C PRO A 187 -14.56 9.72 15.52
N ALA A 188 -15.61 10.03 16.31
CA ALA A 188 -16.73 9.11 16.53
C ALA A 188 -17.73 9.10 15.36
N SER A 189 -17.66 10.09 14.47
CA SER A 189 -18.49 10.21 13.26
C SER A 189 -17.66 10.81 12.12
N PRO A 190 -16.65 10.06 11.62
CA PRO A 190 -15.71 10.58 10.65
C PRO A 190 -16.39 10.84 9.29
N VAL A 191 -15.89 11.83 8.55
CA VAL A 191 -16.34 12.12 7.18
C VAL A 191 -15.65 11.23 6.14
N GLY A 192 -14.57 10.57 6.55
CA GLY A 192 -13.81 9.64 5.72
C GLY A 192 -12.80 8.87 6.56
N HIS A 193 -12.24 7.80 6.00
CA HIS A 193 -11.21 7.00 6.65
C HIS A 193 -10.31 6.33 5.63
N VAL A 194 -9.15 5.88 6.10
CA VAL A 194 -8.27 4.98 5.36
C VAL A 194 -7.91 3.80 6.26
N VAL A 195 -7.90 2.59 5.71
CA VAL A 195 -7.46 1.39 6.41
C VAL A 195 -6.60 0.51 5.50
N HIS A 196 -5.55 -0.09 6.08
CA HIS A 196 -4.66 -1.03 5.40
C HIS A 196 -4.45 -2.27 6.26
N ARG A 197 -4.41 -3.43 5.59
CA ARG A 197 -4.24 -4.76 6.21
C ARG A 197 -3.31 -5.57 5.34
N PHE A 198 -2.29 -6.18 5.94
CA PHE A 198 -1.16 -6.74 5.21
C PHE A 198 -0.94 -8.21 5.51
N TRP A 199 -0.56 -8.95 4.48
CA TRP A 199 0.32 -10.11 4.58
C TRP A 199 1.70 -9.64 4.13
N PRO A 200 2.67 -9.47 5.06
CA PRO A 200 3.92 -8.78 4.76
C PRO A 200 4.90 -9.62 3.93
N MET A 201 4.73 -10.94 3.95
CA MET A 201 5.47 -11.88 3.14
C MET A 201 4.60 -13.11 2.88
N ALA A 202 4.64 -13.62 1.66
CA ALA A 202 3.98 -14.85 1.26
C ALA A 202 4.73 -15.51 0.09
N GLU A 203 4.59 -16.82 -0.04
CA GLU A 203 5.15 -17.56 -1.17
C GLU A 203 4.17 -17.56 -2.34
N VAL A 204 4.70 -17.38 -3.55
CA VAL A 204 3.93 -17.41 -4.81
C VAL A 204 4.28 -18.70 -5.54
N SER A 205 3.27 -19.45 -5.98
CA SER A 205 3.43 -20.61 -6.85
C SER A 205 2.32 -20.67 -7.91
N GLY A 206 2.60 -21.22 -9.10
CA GLY A 206 1.60 -21.41 -10.14
C GLY A 206 2.08 -20.98 -11.52
N MET A 207 1.15 -20.48 -12.34
CA MET A 207 1.37 -20.17 -13.75
C MET A 207 0.57 -18.95 -14.20
N ILE A 208 1.18 -18.14 -15.06
CA ILE A 208 0.54 -17.09 -15.84
C ILE A 208 0.71 -17.47 -17.30
N VAL A 209 -0.38 -17.48 -18.08
CA VAL A 209 -0.29 -17.63 -19.54
C VAL A 209 -0.44 -16.25 -20.14
N LEU A 210 0.60 -15.75 -20.81
CA LEU A 210 0.65 -14.44 -21.43
C LEU A 210 1.09 -14.60 -22.89
N ASN A 211 0.26 -14.15 -23.84
CA ASN A 211 0.50 -14.27 -25.28
C ASN A 211 0.80 -15.72 -25.72
N GLY A 212 0.10 -16.69 -25.13
CA GLY A 212 0.31 -18.13 -25.38
C GLY A 212 1.56 -18.73 -24.74
N ARG A 213 2.38 -17.93 -24.03
CA ARG A 213 3.55 -18.40 -23.28
C ARG A 213 3.20 -18.64 -21.82
N ALA A 214 3.56 -19.81 -21.31
CA ALA A 214 3.51 -20.09 -19.88
C ALA A 214 4.70 -19.43 -19.16
N ILE A 215 4.38 -18.63 -18.15
CA ILE A 215 5.32 -18.00 -17.21
C ILE A 215 5.10 -18.69 -15.87
N GLU A 216 6.15 -19.27 -15.30
CA GLU A 216 6.10 -19.85 -13.97
C GLU A 216 5.99 -18.74 -12.92
N ALA A 217 4.91 -18.73 -12.15
CA ALA A 217 4.71 -17.77 -11.06
C ALA A 217 5.31 -18.35 -9.78
N LYS A 218 6.65 -18.37 -9.68
CA LYS A 218 7.36 -18.84 -8.48
C LYS A 218 8.17 -17.71 -7.87
N GLY A 219 7.89 -17.37 -6.60
CA GLY A 219 8.46 -16.15 -6.02
C GLY A 219 8.12 -15.91 -4.55
N LEU A 220 8.42 -14.70 -4.11
CA LEU A 220 7.93 -14.12 -2.85
C LEU A 220 7.03 -12.93 -3.17
N GLY A 221 6.14 -12.60 -2.26
CA GLY A 221 5.17 -11.54 -2.46
C GLY A 221 4.60 -11.02 -1.17
N MET A 222 3.63 -10.13 -1.30
CA MET A 222 2.82 -9.62 -0.20
C MET A 222 1.39 -9.42 -0.67
N PHE A 223 0.47 -9.37 0.28
CA PHE A 223 -0.93 -9.02 0.01
C PHE A 223 -1.34 -7.82 0.86
N VAL A 224 -2.06 -6.87 0.26
CA VAL A 224 -2.66 -5.75 0.99
C VAL A 224 -4.13 -5.62 0.62
N GLN A 225 -4.96 -5.50 1.64
CA GLN A 225 -6.32 -5.01 1.49
C GLN A 225 -6.38 -3.58 2.01
N ALA A 226 -6.91 -2.67 1.19
CA ALA A 226 -7.01 -1.26 1.53
C ALA A 226 -8.41 -0.72 1.25
N ILE A 227 -8.91 0.14 2.15
CA ILE A 227 -10.14 0.90 1.91
C ILE A 227 -9.82 2.38 2.03
N GLN A 228 -10.25 3.13 1.02
CA GLN A 228 -10.33 4.59 1.05
C GLN A 228 -11.80 4.97 1.16
N GLY A 229 -12.23 5.35 2.35
CA GLY A 229 -13.62 5.67 2.71
C GLY A 229 -14.07 7.08 2.30
N MET A 230 -13.37 7.71 1.36
CA MET A 230 -13.67 9.02 0.79
C MET A 230 -12.96 9.15 -0.56
N ARG A 231 -13.24 10.24 -1.28
CA ARG A 231 -12.57 10.51 -2.56
C ARG A 231 -11.04 10.54 -2.38
N PRO A 232 -10.27 9.72 -3.10
CA PRO A 232 -8.81 9.66 -3.01
C PRO A 232 -8.10 11.00 -3.10
N ASN A 233 -8.54 11.93 -3.97
CA ASN A 233 -7.95 13.28 -4.07
C ASN A 233 -8.13 14.14 -2.80
N LEU A 234 -9.02 13.75 -1.90
CA LEU A 234 -9.22 14.40 -0.60
C LEU A 234 -8.45 13.71 0.53
N VAL A 235 -7.92 12.51 0.29
CA VAL A 235 -7.17 11.74 1.29
C VAL A 235 -5.76 12.31 1.47
N ALA A 236 -5.09 12.59 0.35
CA ALA A 236 -3.66 12.83 0.38
C ALA A 236 -3.14 13.61 -0.84
N SER A 237 -2.05 14.35 -0.63
CA SER A 237 -1.28 15.05 -1.67
C SER A 237 -0.14 14.20 -2.23
N LYS A 238 0.35 13.23 -1.45
CA LYS A 238 1.49 12.36 -1.77
C LYS A 238 1.36 10.98 -1.15
N TRP A 239 1.89 9.96 -1.83
CA TRP A 239 2.10 8.61 -1.28
C TRP A 239 3.51 8.11 -1.53
N ASN A 240 4.00 7.26 -0.62
CA ASN A 240 5.11 6.35 -0.87
C ASN A 240 4.69 4.93 -0.50
N PHE A 241 5.07 3.97 -1.33
CA PHE A 241 4.96 2.55 -1.06
C PHE A 241 6.30 1.89 -1.35
N ALA A 242 6.78 1.06 -0.44
CA ALA A 242 7.97 0.26 -0.62
C ALA A 242 7.65 -1.19 -0.26
N ASN A 243 7.99 -2.11 -1.16
CA ASN A 243 7.86 -3.54 -0.99
C ASN A 243 9.20 -4.20 -1.33
N PHE A 244 10.07 -4.33 -0.33
CA PHE A 244 11.31 -5.08 -0.43
C PHE A 244 11.05 -6.56 -0.14
N GLN A 245 11.54 -7.44 -1.02
CA GLN A 245 11.46 -8.89 -0.86
C GLN A 245 12.86 -9.51 -1.11
N SER A 246 13.24 -10.45 -0.26
CA SER A 246 14.50 -11.20 -0.36
C SER A 246 14.31 -12.66 0.01
N ARG A 247 14.98 -13.56 -0.72
CA ARG A 247 15.11 -14.99 -0.38
C ARG A 247 16.19 -15.25 0.68
N GLU A 248 17.06 -14.27 0.96
CA GLU A 248 18.12 -14.42 1.95
C GLU A 248 17.55 -14.57 3.36
N GLN A 249 18.33 -15.26 4.22
CA GLN A 249 17.94 -15.57 5.60
C GLN A 249 16.52 -16.14 5.66
N GLY A 250 16.24 -17.24 4.96
CA GLY A 250 14.95 -17.94 5.03
C GLY A 250 13.73 -17.18 4.47
N GLY A 251 13.92 -15.98 3.92
CA GLY A 251 12.86 -15.09 3.47
C GLY A 251 12.78 -13.84 4.35
N SER A 252 12.99 -12.67 3.75
CA SER A 252 12.94 -11.39 4.46
C SER A 252 12.17 -10.36 3.63
N SER A 253 11.45 -9.46 4.31
CA SER A 253 10.75 -8.36 3.66
C SER A 253 10.75 -7.11 4.52
N ALA A 254 10.63 -5.96 3.85
CA ALA A 254 10.30 -4.69 4.48
C ALA A 254 9.23 -4.01 3.63
N VAL A 255 8.07 -3.80 4.24
CA VAL A 255 6.93 -3.16 3.61
C VAL A 255 6.68 -1.85 4.31
N LEU A 256 6.57 -0.75 3.56
CA LEU A 256 6.25 0.58 4.08
C LEU A 256 5.19 1.22 3.21
N MET A 257 4.21 1.85 3.86
CA MET A 257 3.20 2.67 3.22
C MET A 257 3.12 4.01 3.95
N GLU A 258 3.26 5.09 3.19
CA GLU A 258 3.27 6.45 3.68
C GLU A 258 2.31 7.31 2.86
N PHE A 259 1.55 8.17 3.52
CA PHE A 259 0.82 9.23 2.84
C PHE A 259 0.88 10.55 3.58
N THR A 260 0.84 11.64 2.81
CA THR A 260 0.73 13.00 3.34
C THR A 260 -0.66 13.54 3.05
N THR A 261 -1.36 14.03 4.07
CA THR A 261 -2.68 14.65 3.91
C THR A 261 -2.62 15.92 3.05
N ILE A 262 -3.75 16.28 2.44
CA ILE A 262 -3.90 17.61 1.80
C ILE A 262 -4.02 18.72 2.87
N PRO A 263 -3.83 20.00 2.53
CA PRO A 263 -3.94 21.13 3.49
C PRO A 263 -5.27 21.24 4.25
N ASP A 264 -6.35 20.67 3.72
CA ASP A 264 -7.66 20.66 4.38
C ASP A 264 -7.72 19.75 5.61
N TYR A 265 -6.79 18.79 5.71
CA TYR A 265 -6.73 17.77 6.76
C TYR A 265 -5.40 17.77 7.49
N GLY A 266 -5.44 17.80 8.82
CA GLY A 266 -4.22 17.72 9.62
C GLY A 266 -4.41 18.19 11.05
N LYS A 267 -3.27 18.53 11.67
CA LYS A 267 -3.21 19.06 13.04
C LYS A 267 -3.44 20.56 13.01
N ALA A 268 -4.23 21.09 13.94
CA ALA A 268 -4.32 22.54 14.13
C ALA A 268 -2.93 23.13 14.41
N SER A 269 -2.61 24.27 13.78
CA SER A 269 -1.42 25.05 14.13
C SER A 269 -1.52 25.61 15.55
N GLU A 270 -0.39 25.94 16.16
CA GLU A 270 -0.35 26.47 17.54
C GLU A 270 -1.14 27.78 17.70
N ASP A 271 -1.16 28.61 16.66
CA ASP A 271 -1.93 29.86 16.60
C ASP A 271 -3.40 29.65 16.18
N GLY A 272 -3.80 28.41 15.86
CA GLY A 272 -5.16 28.05 15.45
C GLY A 272 -5.61 28.64 14.11
N THR A 273 -4.72 29.25 13.32
CA THR A 273 -5.09 29.92 12.07
C THR A 273 -5.25 28.95 10.90
N GLN A 274 -4.50 27.84 10.93
CA GLN A 274 -4.45 26.87 9.84
C GLN A 274 -4.37 25.43 10.34
N ARG A 275 -4.48 24.49 9.39
CA ARG A 275 -4.15 23.08 9.61
C ARG A 275 -2.81 22.81 8.96
N VAL A 276 -1.99 22.04 9.64
CA VAL A 276 -0.68 21.58 9.16
C VAL A 276 -0.86 20.15 8.65
N PRO A 277 -0.56 19.88 7.36
CA PRO A 277 -0.59 18.52 6.82
C PRO A 277 0.20 17.54 7.67
N GLN A 278 -0.26 16.31 7.74
CA GLN A 278 0.41 15.23 8.45
C GLN A 278 0.83 14.14 7.48
N THR A 279 2.02 13.60 7.68
CA THR A 279 2.52 12.41 6.99
C THR A 279 2.45 11.22 7.93
N VAL A 280 1.69 10.20 7.54
CA VAL A 280 1.52 8.96 8.30
C VAL A 280 2.26 7.85 7.59
N THR A 281 3.15 7.19 8.31
CA THR A 281 3.94 6.06 7.82
C THR A 281 3.59 4.83 8.64
N ILE A 282 3.32 3.71 7.99
CA ILE A 282 3.12 2.40 8.61
C ILE A 282 3.97 1.36 7.86
N GLY A 283 4.38 0.29 8.53
CA GLY A 283 5.15 -0.74 7.87
C GLY A 283 5.42 -1.96 8.73
N SER A 284 6.17 -2.90 8.17
CA SER A 284 6.57 -4.12 8.86
C SER A 284 7.91 -4.65 8.36
N ILE A 285 8.59 -5.38 9.24
CA ILE A 285 9.85 -6.08 8.97
C ILE A 285 9.61 -7.57 9.16
N VAL A 286 10.01 -8.37 8.16
CA VAL A 286 10.05 -9.84 8.21
C VAL A 286 11.49 -10.28 7.99
N CYS A 287 11.94 -11.27 8.76
CA CYS A 287 13.23 -11.92 8.57
C CYS A 287 13.11 -13.39 8.98
N GLN A 288 13.77 -14.30 8.27
CA GLN A 288 13.65 -15.76 8.49
C GLN A 288 12.20 -16.25 8.39
N GLY A 289 11.43 -15.62 7.52
CA GLY A 289 10.01 -15.88 7.31
C GLY A 289 9.12 -15.52 8.50
N GLN A 290 9.65 -14.87 9.53
CA GLN A 290 8.92 -14.49 10.73
C GLN A 290 8.69 -12.98 10.77
N LEU A 291 7.48 -12.55 11.16
CA LEU A 291 7.20 -11.14 11.43
C LEU A 291 8.02 -10.67 12.64
N VAL A 292 8.90 -9.70 12.43
CA VAL A 292 9.83 -9.17 13.46
C VAL A 292 9.28 -7.89 14.08
N ALA A 293 8.68 -7.00 13.29
CA ALA A 293 8.16 -5.74 13.81
C ALA A 293 6.99 -5.23 12.96
N VAL A 294 6.04 -4.55 13.62
CA VAL A 294 5.10 -3.62 12.98
C VAL A 294 5.45 -2.22 13.47
N VAL A 295 5.69 -1.33 12.51
CA VAL A 295 6.21 0.01 12.76
C VAL A 295 5.23 1.07 12.27
N GLY A 296 5.35 2.27 12.79
CA GLY A 296 4.63 3.41 12.26
C GLY A 296 4.95 4.69 12.99
N ALA A 297 4.77 5.82 12.33
CA ALA A 297 4.92 7.14 12.91
C ALA A 297 4.07 8.15 12.15
N THR A 298 3.70 9.23 12.83
CA THR A 298 3.16 10.42 12.18
C THR A 298 4.05 11.61 12.44
N ARG A 299 4.25 12.43 11.40
CA ARG A 299 4.90 13.74 11.51
C ARG A 299 4.02 14.83 10.91
N ALA A 300 4.03 16.01 11.54
CA ALA A 300 3.47 17.21 10.91
C ALA A 300 4.46 17.75 9.85
N ALA A 301 3.95 18.48 8.86
CA ALA A 301 4.80 19.18 7.89
C ALA A 301 5.79 20.12 8.62
N GLY A 302 7.07 20.04 8.27
CA GLY A 302 8.15 20.81 8.90
C GLY A 302 8.70 20.23 10.21
N ALA A 303 8.12 19.15 10.75
CA ALA A 303 8.68 18.46 11.90
C ALA A 303 9.89 17.58 11.52
N GLU A 304 10.70 17.23 12.52
CA GLU A 304 11.82 16.30 12.37
C GLU A 304 11.35 14.94 11.82
N LEU A 305 12.26 14.22 11.16
CA LEU A 305 11.98 12.89 10.65
C LEU A 305 11.79 11.91 11.82
N PRO A 306 10.65 11.20 11.88
CA PRO A 306 10.43 10.20 12.93
C PRO A 306 11.24 8.94 12.64
N SER A 307 11.26 8.00 13.59
CA SER A 307 12.01 6.74 13.48
C SER A 307 11.55 5.83 12.32
N THR A 308 10.34 6.03 11.80
CA THR A 308 9.81 5.32 10.64
C THR A 308 9.32 6.32 9.59
N HIS A 309 9.95 6.36 8.41
CA HIS A 309 9.64 7.35 7.37
C HIS A 309 10.18 6.95 5.98
N ALA A 310 9.67 7.60 4.94
CA ALA A 310 10.34 7.73 3.65
C ALA A 310 10.90 9.15 3.47
N GLU A 311 12.17 9.24 3.08
CA GLU A 311 12.86 10.50 2.81
C GLU A 311 13.19 10.60 1.32
N HIS A 312 12.59 11.58 0.67
CA HIS A 312 12.94 11.95 -0.71
C HIS A 312 14.19 12.81 -0.71
N GLN A 313 15.24 12.36 -1.39
CA GLN A 313 16.52 13.05 -1.41
C GLN A 313 16.86 13.52 -2.82
N THR A 314 17.46 14.72 -2.88
CA THR A 314 17.85 15.38 -4.14
C THR A 314 16.66 15.53 -5.09
N LEU A 315 15.78 16.50 -4.81
CA LEU A 315 14.59 16.75 -5.62
C LEU A 315 14.94 17.50 -6.91
N THR A 316 14.51 16.98 -8.06
CA THR A 316 14.73 17.59 -9.38
C THR A 316 13.41 17.69 -10.13
N LEU A 317 13.19 18.80 -10.84
CA LEU A 317 12.01 18.96 -11.67
C LEU A 317 12.01 17.92 -12.81
N ASP A 318 10.97 17.09 -12.86
CA ASP A 318 10.69 16.23 -14.00
C ASP A 318 9.87 17.04 -15.02
N PRO A 319 10.43 17.35 -16.21
CA PRO A 319 9.73 18.16 -17.21
C PRO A 319 8.48 17.47 -17.79
N ASP A 320 8.36 16.14 -17.70
CA ASP A 320 7.22 15.40 -18.23
C ASP A 320 5.97 15.56 -17.35
N THR A 321 6.17 15.68 -16.04
CA THR A 321 5.08 15.68 -15.05
C THR A 321 4.89 17.02 -14.35
N GLY A 322 5.92 17.87 -14.34
CA GLY A 322 5.93 19.13 -13.61
C GLY A 322 6.20 19.00 -12.10
N TYR A 323 6.45 17.78 -11.60
CA TYR A 323 6.78 17.55 -10.19
C TYR A 323 8.28 17.58 -9.93
N HIS A 324 8.65 18.03 -8.73
CA HIS A 324 9.98 17.81 -8.18
C HIS A 324 10.06 16.40 -7.61
N VAL A 325 10.77 15.51 -8.31
CA VAL A 325 10.87 14.08 -7.97
C VAL A 325 12.24 13.74 -7.36
N PRO A 326 12.32 12.75 -6.46
CA PRO A 326 13.56 12.33 -5.84
C PRO A 326 14.51 11.66 -6.84
N GLN A 327 15.81 11.94 -6.73
CA GLN A 327 16.84 11.12 -7.38
C GLN A 327 17.24 9.91 -6.52
N SER A 328 16.89 9.91 -5.24
CA SER A 328 17.02 8.76 -4.36
C SER A 328 15.98 8.82 -3.25
N ILE A 329 15.59 7.65 -2.74
CA ILE A 329 14.68 7.55 -1.60
C ILE A 329 15.33 6.67 -0.53
N GLN A 330 15.36 7.19 0.69
CA GLN A 330 15.73 6.45 1.89
C GLN A 330 14.46 6.02 2.62
N TYR A 331 14.37 4.75 2.98
CA TYR A 331 13.32 4.22 3.84
C TYR A 331 13.96 3.74 5.15
N THR A 332 13.39 4.17 6.26
CA THR A 332 13.79 3.74 7.59
C THR A 332 12.55 3.19 8.29
N LEU A 333 12.66 1.98 8.82
CA LEU A 333 11.64 1.31 9.62
C LEU A 333 12.25 1.00 10.97
N GLN A 334 11.69 1.53 12.05
CA GLN A 334 12.16 1.23 13.41
C GLN A 334 10.99 1.08 14.37
N GLY A 335 11.02 0.02 15.16
CA GLY A 335 10.08 -0.18 16.25
C GLY A 335 10.36 -1.46 17.03
N PRO A 336 9.53 -1.75 18.05
CA PRO A 336 9.78 -2.84 18.97
C PRO A 336 9.68 -4.20 18.27
N ALA A 337 10.64 -5.07 18.56
CA ALA A 337 10.66 -6.45 18.14
C ALA A 337 9.48 -7.21 18.75
N LEU A 338 8.90 -8.12 17.97
CA LEU A 338 7.84 -9.04 18.38
C LEU A 338 8.40 -10.42 18.78
N VAL A 339 9.72 -10.58 18.74
CA VAL A 339 10.43 -11.86 18.84
C VAL A 339 11.68 -11.67 19.71
N GLY A 340 12.17 -12.74 20.34
CA GLY A 340 13.32 -12.70 21.24
C GLY A 340 12.96 -12.38 22.70
N ASP A 341 13.94 -12.60 23.59
CA ASP A 341 13.77 -12.37 25.02
C ASP A 341 13.54 -10.88 25.31
N GLY A 342 12.44 -10.57 26.02
CA GLY A 342 12.05 -9.19 26.33
C GLY A 342 11.25 -8.48 25.24
N ALA A 343 10.73 -9.21 24.25
CA ALA A 343 9.76 -8.69 23.28
C ALA A 343 8.31 -8.68 23.83
N PRO A 344 7.50 -7.64 23.55
CA PRO A 344 7.90 -6.38 22.91
C PRO A 344 8.71 -5.48 23.85
N GLY A 345 9.58 -4.62 23.29
CA GLY A 345 10.30 -3.59 24.07
C GLY A 345 11.73 -3.28 23.63
N GLN A 346 12.29 -4.02 22.67
CA GLN A 346 13.60 -3.71 22.09
C GLN A 346 13.48 -3.37 20.61
N ASP A 347 14.06 -2.25 20.19
CA ASP A 347 13.90 -1.79 18.81
C ASP A 347 14.73 -2.59 17.81
N VAL A 348 14.11 -2.91 16.68
CA VAL A 348 14.74 -3.38 15.45
C VAL A 348 14.64 -2.28 14.41
N THR A 349 15.68 -2.14 13.59
CA THR A 349 15.74 -1.16 12.50
C THR A 349 16.01 -1.86 11.17
N ALA A 350 15.24 -1.52 10.14
CA ALA A 350 15.55 -1.82 8.75
C ALA A 350 15.74 -0.52 7.96
N GLU A 351 16.86 -0.42 7.25
CA GLU A 351 17.22 0.72 6.41
C GLU A 351 17.40 0.26 4.96
N LEU A 352 16.75 0.96 4.02
CA LEU A 352 16.83 0.71 2.58
C LEU A 352 17.10 2.02 1.86
N ARG A 353 17.94 1.98 0.85
CA ARG A 353 18.18 3.12 -0.04
C ARG A 353 18.05 2.67 -1.49
N VAL A 354 17.27 3.41 -2.27
CA VAL A 354 17.19 3.23 -3.71
C VAL A 354 17.73 4.47 -4.42
N GLU A 355 18.64 4.24 -5.35
CA GLU A 355 19.14 5.26 -6.27
C GLU A 355 18.28 5.23 -7.52
N LEU A 356 17.55 6.32 -7.76
CA LEU A 356 16.66 6.48 -8.91
C LEU A 356 17.36 7.23 -10.06
N GLY A 357 18.34 8.09 -9.77
CA GLY A 357 18.99 8.92 -10.77
C GLY A 357 18.13 10.08 -11.26
N ALA A 358 18.62 10.81 -12.27
CA ALA A 358 17.96 12.01 -12.77
C ALA A 358 16.63 11.70 -13.49
N PRO A 359 15.65 12.63 -13.48
CA PRO A 359 14.46 12.52 -14.31
C PRO A 359 14.82 12.26 -15.78
N GLY A 360 14.19 11.26 -16.39
CA GLY A 360 14.49 10.81 -17.77
C GLY A 360 15.57 9.73 -17.88
N GLN A 361 16.31 9.47 -16.81
CA GLN A 361 17.26 8.34 -16.67
C GLN A 361 16.95 7.52 -15.42
N THR A 362 15.67 7.46 -15.04
CA THR A 362 15.21 6.83 -13.81
C THR A 362 15.53 5.33 -13.81
N GLN A 363 16.36 4.90 -12.86
CA GLN A 363 16.78 3.51 -12.72
C GLN A 363 15.61 2.62 -12.26
N GLY A 364 15.46 1.47 -12.92
CA GLY A 364 14.40 0.51 -12.63
C GLY A 364 13.00 1.03 -12.95
N LEU A 365 12.85 2.15 -13.67
CA LEU A 365 11.54 2.69 -14.03
C LEU A 365 10.72 1.66 -14.83
N ILE A 366 9.57 1.30 -14.28
CA ILE A 366 8.58 0.48 -14.97
C ILE A 366 7.67 1.41 -15.79
N GLU A 367 7.11 2.43 -15.14
CA GLU A 367 6.21 3.40 -15.78
C GLU A 367 6.01 4.66 -14.92
N LYS A 368 5.74 5.78 -15.61
CA LYS A 368 5.14 6.99 -15.04
C LYS A 368 3.65 6.98 -15.39
N VAL A 369 2.80 6.60 -14.45
CA VAL A 369 1.35 6.49 -14.67
C VAL A 369 0.71 7.88 -14.57
N ASP A 370 0.22 8.43 -15.69
CA ASP A 370 -0.71 9.58 -15.68
C ASP A 370 -2.07 9.06 -15.18
N VAL A 371 -2.37 9.30 -13.91
CA VAL A 371 -3.60 8.77 -13.29
C VAL A 371 -4.85 9.25 -14.04
N LEU A 372 -4.82 10.45 -14.62
CA LEU A 372 -5.95 10.94 -15.40
C LEU A 372 -6.04 10.23 -16.75
N ALA A 373 -4.93 9.87 -17.39
CA ALA A 373 -4.98 9.09 -18.63
C ALA A 373 -5.71 7.76 -18.43
N GLU A 374 -5.53 7.14 -17.26
CA GLU A 374 -6.14 5.86 -16.88
C GLU A 374 -7.63 5.94 -16.50
N ILE A 375 -8.19 7.14 -16.45
CA ILE A 375 -9.57 7.38 -16.04
C ILE A 375 -10.50 7.57 -17.27
N PRO A 376 -11.69 6.95 -17.31
CA PRO A 376 -12.67 7.14 -18.38
C PRO A 376 -13.05 8.61 -18.62
N TYR A 377 -13.25 9.02 -19.88
CA TYR A 377 -13.45 10.44 -20.25
C TYR A 377 -14.61 11.16 -19.53
N MET A 378 -15.72 10.47 -19.27
CA MET A 378 -16.93 11.08 -18.65
C MET A 378 -16.67 11.54 -17.21
N VAL A 379 -15.71 10.90 -16.53
CA VAL A 379 -15.28 11.24 -15.19
C VAL A 379 -14.48 12.55 -15.16
N LYS A 380 -13.60 12.79 -16.15
CA LYS A 380 -12.66 13.92 -16.15
C LYS A 380 -13.36 15.27 -16.00
N LYS A 381 -14.64 15.33 -16.38
CA LYS A 381 -15.50 16.52 -16.32
C LYS A 381 -16.09 16.80 -14.92
N LEU A 382 -16.08 15.84 -13.99
CA LEU A 382 -16.64 15.97 -12.64
C LEU A 382 -15.58 16.31 -11.58
N VAL A 383 -14.29 16.20 -11.95
CA VAL A 383 -13.17 16.57 -11.10
C VAL A 383 -12.84 18.03 -11.35
N ASN A 384 -13.27 18.92 -10.46
CA ASN A 384 -12.76 20.29 -10.42
C ASN A 384 -11.32 20.22 -9.93
N TYR A 385 -10.38 20.06 -10.84
CA TYR A 385 -8.97 20.14 -10.55
C TYR A 385 -8.62 21.62 -10.26
N VAL A 386 -8.04 21.88 -9.08
CA VAL A 386 -7.44 23.19 -8.74
C VAL A 386 -6.27 23.38 -9.69
N ALA A 387 -6.34 24.38 -10.57
CA ALA A 387 -5.40 24.64 -11.67
C ALA A 387 -3.90 24.33 -11.35
N GLY A 388 -3.21 23.54 -12.18
CA GLY A 388 -1.80 23.16 -11.91
C GLY A 388 -1.23 21.89 -12.56
N THR A 389 -1.33 20.74 -11.89
CA THR A 389 -0.48 19.53 -12.10
C THR A 389 -1.25 18.19 -11.97
N LYS A 390 -1.28 17.40 -13.05
CA LYS A 390 -1.97 16.10 -13.04
C LYS A 390 -1.35 15.14 -12.01
N PRO A 391 -2.13 14.27 -11.34
CA PRO A 391 -1.59 13.22 -10.50
C PRO A 391 -0.74 12.21 -11.29
N TYR A 392 0.44 11.87 -10.76
CA TYR A 392 1.35 10.88 -11.34
C TYR A 392 1.83 9.87 -10.30
N ILE A 393 1.97 8.61 -10.71
CA ILE A 393 2.62 7.55 -9.94
C ILE A 393 3.88 7.11 -10.69
N TYR A 394 5.02 7.18 -10.02
CA TYR A 394 6.26 6.57 -10.50
C TYR A 394 6.34 5.18 -9.91
N GLN A 395 6.52 4.16 -10.75
CA GLN A 395 6.69 2.78 -10.29
C GLN A 395 8.06 2.29 -10.71
N THR A 396 8.87 1.83 -9.76
CA THR A 396 10.21 1.33 -10.05
C THR A 396 10.44 -0.05 -9.44
N LEU A 397 11.34 -0.82 -10.07
CA LEU A 397 11.80 -2.13 -9.61
C LEU A 397 13.33 -2.14 -9.62
N ASN A 398 13.93 -2.15 -8.44
CA ASN A 398 15.37 -2.05 -8.28
C ASN A 398 15.92 -3.16 -7.38
N SER A 399 17.13 -3.64 -7.67
CA SER A 399 17.89 -4.47 -6.73
C SER A 399 18.53 -3.57 -5.69
N VAL A 400 18.30 -3.86 -4.41
CA VAL A 400 18.80 -3.04 -3.28
C VAL A 400 19.24 -3.93 -2.13
N GLY A 401 20.06 -3.37 -1.23
CA GLY A 401 20.39 -3.99 0.05
C GLY A 401 19.55 -3.40 1.18
N MET A 402 18.96 -4.26 2.01
CA MET A 402 18.34 -3.89 3.28
C MET A 402 19.33 -4.11 4.41
N LYS A 403 19.68 -3.07 5.16
CA LYS A 403 20.44 -3.23 6.41
C LYS A 403 19.47 -3.46 7.56
N LEU A 404 19.50 -4.65 8.14
CA LEU A 404 18.76 -5.00 9.35
C LEU A 404 19.69 -4.88 10.56
N THR A 405 19.27 -4.15 11.59
CA THR A 405 19.97 -4.05 12.88
C THR A 405 19.02 -4.42 13.99
N CYS A 406 19.45 -5.31 14.89
CA CYS A 406 18.62 -5.85 15.96
C CYS A 406 19.43 -6.15 17.24
N PRO A 407 18.79 -6.21 18.41
CA PRO A 407 19.41 -6.66 19.66
C PRO A 407 19.90 -8.11 19.58
N GLU A 408 20.81 -8.49 20.47
CA GLU A 408 21.37 -9.85 20.53
C GLU A 408 20.31 -10.94 20.75
N SER A 409 19.32 -10.69 21.61
CA SER A 409 18.21 -11.62 21.85
C SER A 409 17.37 -11.86 20.60
N VAL A 410 17.14 -10.81 19.80
CA VAL A 410 16.41 -10.89 18.52
C VAL A 410 17.25 -11.62 17.48
N ALA A 411 18.53 -11.27 17.33
CA ALA A 411 19.45 -11.95 16.43
C ALA A 411 19.51 -13.45 16.73
N LYS A 412 19.64 -13.83 18.02
CA LYS A 412 19.63 -15.22 18.46
C LYS A 412 18.31 -15.93 18.16
N ALA A 413 17.18 -15.28 18.40
CA ALA A 413 15.86 -15.84 18.12
C ALA A 413 15.63 -16.09 16.62
N LEU A 414 16.22 -15.24 15.77
CA LEU A 414 16.20 -15.38 14.31
C LEU A 414 17.35 -16.25 13.75
N GLY A 415 18.28 -16.73 14.60
CA GLY A 415 19.46 -17.46 14.15
C GLY A 415 20.37 -16.64 13.21
N LEU A 416 20.41 -15.32 13.38
CA LEU A 416 21.29 -14.44 12.61
C LEU A 416 22.74 -14.58 13.09
N PRO A 417 23.72 -14.47 12.17
CA PRO A 417 25.14 -14.56 12.53
C PRO A 417 25.62 -13.36 13.35
N GLU A 418 25.01 -12.20 13.16
CA GLU A 418 25.39 -10.93 13.77
C GLU A 418 24.15 -10.09 14.07
N THR A 419 24.29 -9.09 14.95
CA THR A 419 23.23 -8.12 15.28
C THR A 419 22.96 -7.12 14.16
N SER A 420 23.81 -7.07 13.15
CA SER A 420 23.60 -6.29 11.93
C SER A 420 23.91 -7.13 10.70
N VAL A 421 22.98 -7.20 9.75
CA VAL A 421 23.14 -7.93 8.49
C VAL A 421 22.64 -7.09 7.34
N THR A 422 23.28 -7.21 6.17
CA THR A 422 22.76 -6.62 4.93
C THR A 422 22.19 -7.74 4.07
N LEU A 423 20.93 -7.59 3.68
CA LEU A 423 20.16 -8.56 2.91
C LEU A 423 19.94 -8.03 1.49
N GLN A 424 20.39 -8.75 0.48
CA GLN A 424 20.16 -8.38 -0.91
C GLN A 424 18.76 -8.81 -1.35
N GLY A 425 18.05 -7.95 -2.06
CA GLY A 425 16.71 -8.26 -2.54
C GLY A 425 16.23 -7.30 -3.61
N THR A 426 14.95 -7.38 -3.90
CA THR A 426 14.30 -6.53 -4.90
C THR A 426 13.29 -5.63 -4.21
N LEU A 427 13.35 -4.34 -4.51
CA LEU A 427 12.42 -3.33 -4.06
C LEU A 427 11.54 -2.93 -5.24
N PHE A 428 10.25 -3.23 -5.13
CA PHE A 428 9.22 -2.51 -5.88
C PHE A 428 8.80 -1.31 -5.04
N GLU A 429 8.89 -0.11 -5.59
CA GLU A 429 8.41 1.10 -4.92
C GLU A 429 7.53 1.96 -5.82
N GLU A 430 6.60 2.65 -5.17
CA GLU A 430 5.80 3.68 -5.81
C GLU A 430 5.97 4.99 -5.04
N HIS A 431 6.23 6.08 -5.75
CA HIS A 431 6.11 7.42 -5.20
C HIS A 431 5.12 8.22 -6.05
N THR A 432 4.08 8.71 -5.39
CA THR A 432 2.91 9.31 -6.03
C THR A 432 2.80 10.77 -5.64
N PHE A 433 2.51 11.62 -6.62
CA PHE A 433 2.20 13.03 -6.42
C PHE A 433 0.79 13.29 -6.95
N ILE A 434 -0.04 13.94 -6.14
CA ILE A 434 -1.47 14.18 -6.42
C ILE A 434 -1.75 15.67 -6.55
N SER A 435 -1.19 16.46 -5.64
CA SER A 435 -1.26 17.91 -5.63
C SER A 435 0.07 18.49 -5.14
N ALA A 436 0.36 19.72 -5.56
CA ALA A 436 1.53 20.48 -5.10
C ALA A 436 1.46 20.80 -3.60
#